data_AF-A0A9W8B5X2-F1
#
_entry.id   AF-A0A9W8B5X2-F1
#
_cell.length_a   1.000
_cell.length_b   1.000
_cell.length_c   1.000
_cell.angle_alpha   90.00
_cell.angle_beta   90.00
_cell.angle_gamma   90.00
#
_symmetry.space_group_name_H-M   'P 1'
#
loop_
_entity.id
_entity.type
_entity.pdbx_description
1 polymer ?
#
loop_
_entity_poly.entity_id
_entity_poly.type
_entity_poly.pdbx_seq_one_letter_code
_entity_poly.pdbx_strand_id
1 'polypeptide(L)'
;MTQACHATSAALCKFRHEPNVQQYTKNLESMHKVVLETKNQASLLKVAEGLTQSQISHYLWVEQPENLETCLATIPVPRSSVRDILKKCQLWR
;
A
#
# COMPACT_ATOMS: atom_id res chain seq x y z
N MET A 1 12.20 5.34 1.27
CA MET A 1 11.53 5.32 2.60
C MET A 1 10.47 6.42 2.74
N THR A 2 10.78 7.69 2.41
CA THR A 2 9.83 8.82 2.45
C THR A 2 8.51 8.58 1.70
N GLN A 3 8.57 8.05 0.47
CA GLN A 3 7.39 7.72 -0.33
C GLN A 3 6.47 6.70 0.33
N ALA A 4 7.03 5.69 1.00
CA ALA A 4 6.25 4.71 1.75
C ALA A 4 5.53 5.37 2.94
N CYS A 5 6.16 6.34 3.60
CA CYS A 5 5.51 7.14 4.65
C CYS A 5 4.36 7.97 4.07
N HIS A 6 4.57 8.67 2.95
CA HIS A 6 3.52 9.44 2.29
C HIS A 6 2.33 8.56 1.87
N ALA A 7 2.59 7.47 1.15
CA ALA A 7 1.56 6.54 0.69
C ALA A 7 0.78 5.94 1.88
N THR A 8 1.47 5.53 2.94
CA THR A 8 0.82 4.93 4.12
C THR A 8 -0.03 5.95 4.87
N SER A 9 0.47 7.16 5.10
CA SER A 9 -0.28 8.22 5.77
C SER A 9 -1.51 8.62 4.95
N ALA A 10 -1.36 8.74 3.63
CA ALA A 10 -2.47 9.04 2.72
C ALA A 10 -3.52 7.93 2.73
N ALA A 11 -3.12 6.65 2.69
CA ALA A 11 -4.04 5.51 2.76
C ALA A 11 -4.82 5.51 4.09
N LEU A 12 -4.13 5.61 5.23
CA LEU A 12 -4.79 5.62 6.53
C LEU A 12 -5.73 6.82 6.71
N CYS A 13 -5.36 8.00 6.21
CA CYS A 13 -6.18 9.21 6.29
C CYS A 13 -7.41 9.11 5.37
N LYS A 14 -7.21 8.77 4.09
CA LYS A 14 -8.27 8.67 3.08
C LYS A 14 -9.32 7.63 3.48
N PHE A 15 -8.87 6.51 4.04
CA PHE A 15 -9.72 5.38 4.40
C PHE A 15 -9.96 5.25 5.91
N ARG A 16 -9.84 6.36 6.67
CA ARG A 16 -9.95 6.37 8.15
C ARG A 16 -11.23 5.79 8.74
N HIS A 17 -12.29 5.68 7.94
CA HIS A 17 -13.59 5.14 8.35
C HIS A 17 -13.77 3.65 8.02
N GLU A 18 -12.82 3.04 7.30
CA GLU A 18 -12.84 1.60 7.05
C GLU A 18 -12.64 0.82 8.37
N PRO A 19 -13.43 -0.24 8.63
CA PRO A 19 -13.33 -1.02 9.86
C PRO A 19 -11.92 -1.55 10.13
N ASN A 20 -11.22 -2.02 9.09
CA ASN A 20 -9.85 -2.54 9.23
C ASN A 20 -8.85 -1.43 9.61
N VAL A 21 -9.01 -0.22 9.07
CA VAL A 21 -8.17 0.92 9.43
C VAL A 21 -8.41 1.31 10.88
N GLN A 22 -9.66 1.45 11.29
CA GLN A 22 -10.02 1.76 12.67
C GLN A 22 -9.51 0.71 13.66
N GLN A 23 -9.63 -0.57 13.33
CA GLN A 23 -9.15 -1.64 14.20
C GLN A 23 -7.63 -1.63 14.32
N TYR A 24 -6.92 -1.44 13.20
CA TYR A 24 -5.46 -1.38 13.17
C TYR A 24 -4.89 -0.17 13.93
N THR A 25 -5.57 0.97 13.91
CA THR A 25 -5.12 2.19 14.59
C THR A 25 -5.50 2.28 16.06
N LYS A 26 -6.26 1.31 16.61
CA LYS A 26 -6.57 1.25 18.06
C LYS A 26 -5.36 0.92 18.93
N ASN A 27 -4.42 0.13 18.43
CA ASN A 27 -3.22 -0.26 19.17
C ASN A 27 -1.97 0.03 18.34
N LEU A 28 -1.49 1.26 18.44
CA LEU A 28 -0.39 1.78 17.64
C LEU A 28 0.93 1.00 17.86
N GLU A 29 1.15 0.47 19.07
CA GLU A 29 2.37 -0.29 19.39
C GLU A 29 2.42 -1.67 18.71
N SER A 30 1.28 -2.18 18.26
CA SER A 30 1.18 -3.47 17.56
C SER A 30 1.13 -3.36 16.03
N MET A 31 1.26 -2.14 15.48
CA MET A 31 1.16 -1.91 14.05
C MET A 31 2.32 -2.57 13.29
N HIS A 32 1.98 -3.53 12.44
CA HIS A 32 2.95 -4.18 11.54
C HIS A 32 2.78 -3.67 10.11
N LYS A 33 3.90 -3.39 9.43
CA LYS A 33 3.95 -3.02 8.02
C LYS A 33 5.07 -3.81 7.35
N VAL A 34 4.82 -4.27 6.12
CA VAL A 34 5.83 -4.91 5.28
C VAL A 34 6.06 -4.01 4.09
N VAL A 35 7.32 -3.65 3.83
CA VAL A 35 7.70 -2.89 2.64
C VAL A 35 8.17 -3.88 1.59
N LEU A 36 7.53 -3.84 0.43
CA LEU A 36 7.91 -4.62 -0.73
C LEU A 36 8.36 -3.70 -1.86
N GLU A 37 9.29 -4.17 -2.66
CA GLU A 37 9.73 -3.51 -3.88
C GLU A 37 9.18 -4.19 -5.14
N THR A 38 8.98 -3.37 -6.16
CA THR A 38 8.64 -3.81 -7.52
C THR A 38 9.81 -3.47 -8.44
N LYS A 39 9.92 -4.14 -9.59
CA LYS A 39 11.08 -3.98 -10.48
C LYS A 39 11.13 -2.60 -11.16
N ASN A 40 9.98 -2.00 -11.40
CA ASN A 40 9.80 -0.71 -12.09
C ASN A 40 8.36 -0.21 -11.93
N GLN A 41 8.12 1.04 -12.36
CA GLN A 41 6.79 1.69 -12.35
C GLN A 41 5.71 0.85 -13.06
N ALA A 42 6.01 0.22 -14.20
CA ALA A 42 5.03 -0.62 -14.89
C ALA A 42 4.58 -1.83 -14.03
N SER A 43 5.50 -2.42 -13.24
CA SER A 43 5.14 -3.47 -12.29
C SER A 43 4.38 -2.96 -11.06
N LEU A 44 4.66 -1.73 -10.60
CA LEU A 44 3.89 -1.05 -9.55
C LEU A 44 2.44 -0.82 -9.99
N LEU A 45 2.24 -0.31 -11.20
CA LEU A 45 0.90 -0.05 -11.75
C LEU A 45 0.08 -1.34 -11.92
N LYS A 46 0.71 -2.46 -12.31
CA LYS A 46 0.05 -3.77 -12.33
C LYS A 46 -0.42 -4.24 -10.95
N VAL A 47 0.34 -3.92 -9.90
CA VAL A 47 -0.10 -4.20 -8.52
C VAL A 47 -1.31 -3.34 -8.17
N ALA A 48 -1.29 -2.05 -8.50
CA ALA A 48 -2.43 -1.14 -8.27
C ALA A 48 -3.70 -1.60 -9.01
N GLU A 49 -3.57 -2.05 -10.27
CA GLU A 49 -4.69 -2.66 -11.02
C GLU A 49 -5.21 -3.91 -10.32
N GLY A 50 -4.33 -4.84 -9.92
CA GLY A 50 -4.73 -6.06 -9.23
C GLY A 50 -5.45 -5.79 -7.91
N LEU A 51 -5.01 -4.78 -7.15
CA LEU A 51 -5.69 -4.33 -5.94
C LEU A 51 -7.06 -3.73 -6.25
N THR A 52 -7.16 -2.91 -7.31
CA THR A 52 -8.44 -2.32 -7.76
C THR A 52 -9.45 -3.40 -8.16
N GLN A 53 -9.02 -4.37 -8.98
CA GLN A 53 -9.86 -5.48 -9.44
C GLN A 53 -10.33 -6.37 -8.28
N SER A 54 -9.50 -6.52 -7.26
CA SER A 54 -9.83 -7.28 -6.05
C SER A 54 -10.60 -6.45 -5.00
N GLN A 55 -10.98 -5.21 -5.33
CA GLN A 55 -11.67 -4.28 -4.43
C GLN A 55 -10.91 -4.02 -3.11
N ILE A 56 -9.58 -4.01 -3.17
CA ILE A 56 -8.71 -3.73 -2.03
C ILE A 56 -8.36 -2.24 -2.02
N SER A 57 -8.87 -1.53 -1.02
CA SER A 57 -8.59 -0.11 -0.79
C SER A 57 -7.07 0.14 -0.65
N HIS A 58 -6.55 1.02 -1.50
CA HIS A 58 -5.14 1.40 -1.54
C HIS A 58 -4.98 2.85 -2.02
N TYR A 59 -3.79 3.41 -1.79
CA TYR A 59 -3.41 4.73 -2.25
C TYR A 59 -2.13 4.63 -3.09
N LEU A 60 -2.18 5.16 -4.31
CA LEU A 60 -1.04 5.28 -5.22
C LEU A 60 -0.44 6.68 -5.07
N TRP A 61 0.80 6.76 -4.57
CA TRP A 61 1.51 8.00 -4.36
C TRP A 61 2.19 8.46 -5.64
N VAL A 62 1.95 9.73 -6.00
CA VAL A 62 2.56 10.42 -7.13
C VAL A 62 3.56 11.43 -6.60
N GLU A 63 4.84 11.22 -6.88
CA GLU A 63 5.91 12.11 -6.44
C GLU A 63 5.97 13.38 -7.29
N GLN A 64 6.25 14.51 -6.65
CA GLN A 64 6.41 15.81 -7.30
C GLN A 64 7.87 16.27 -7.18
N PRO A 65 8.39 17.04 -8.15
CA PRO A 65 7.70 17.63 -9.32
C PRO A 65 7.61 16.71 -10.55
N GLU A 66 8.21 15.52 -10.54
CA GLU A 66 8.31 14.66 -11.72
C GLU A 66 6.97 14.02 -12.13
N ASN A 67 5.97 14.07 -11.25
CA ASN A 67 4.63 13.51 -11.43
C ASN A 67 4.66 12.00 -11.77
N LEU A 68 5.47 11.24 -11.02
CA LEU A 68 5.67 9.81 -11.23
C LEU A 68 5.06 8.99 -10.09
N GLU A 69 4.41 7.88 -10.41
CA GLU A 69 3.95 6.93 -9.40
C GLU A 69 5.13 6.13 -8.85
N THR A 70 5.48 6.40 -7.59
CA THR A 70 6.71 5.86 -6.99
C THR A 70 6.43 4.85 -5.88
N CYS A 71 5.24 4.87 -5.28
CA CYS A 71 4.88 3.98 -4.20
C CYS A 71 3.36 3.78 -4.11
N LEU A 72 2.92 2.67 -3.53
CA LEU A 72 1.53 2.49 -3.12
C LEU A 72 1.47 1.88 -1.73
N ALA A 73 0.37 2.13 -1.03
CA ALA A 73 0.07 1.50 0.25
C ALA A 73 -1.37 1.01 0.25
N THR A 74 -1.58 -0.24 0.66
CA THR A 74 -2.93 -0.73 0.97
C THR A 74 -3.38 -0.19 2.32
N ILE A 75 -4.69 -0.22 2.60
CA ILE A 75 -5.15 -0.24 3.99
C ILE A 75 -4.62 -1.49 4.72
N PRO A 76 -4.71 -1.58 6.06
CA PRO A 76 -4.43 -2.82 6.78
C PRO A 76 -5.35 -3.93 6.28
N VAL A 77 -4.76 -5.02 5.77
CA VAL A 77 -5.49 -6.16 5.20
C VAL A 77 -4.82 -7.48 5.59
N PRO A 78 -5.58 -8.59 5.66
CA PRO A 78 -5.00 -9.91 5.83
C PRO A 78 -4.02 -10.23 4.70
N ARG A 79 -2.87 -10.81 5.05
CA ARG A 79 -1.84 -11.21 4.06
C ARG A 79 -2.39 -12.14 2.99
N SER A 80 -3.34 -13.02 3.34
CA SER A 80 -4.00 -13.94 2.41
C SER A 80 -4.72 -13.20 1.28
N SER A 81 -5.35 -12.06 1.56
CA SER A 81 -6.12 -11.27 0.59
C SER A 81 -5.27 -10.62 -0.50
N VAL A 82 -3.98 -10.37 -0.22
CA VAL A 82 -3.06 -9.70 -1.14
C VAL A 82 -1.96 -10.60 -1.69
N ARG A 83 -1.86 -11.85 -1.21
CA ARG A 83 -0.74 -12.75 -1.50
C ARG A 83 -0.51 -12.95 -3.00
N ASP A 84 -1.58 -13.21 -3.76
CA ASP A 84 -1.46 -13.50 -5.19
C ASP A 84 -1.12 -12.27 -6.03
N ILE A 85 -1.56 -11.09 -5.60
CA ILE A 85 -1.27 -9.80 -6.24
C ILE A 85 0.20 -9.44 -5.99
N LEU A 86 0.68 -9.62 -4.76
CA LEU A 86 2.01 -9.23 -4.33
C LEU A 86 3.09 -10.29 -4.58
N LYS A 87 2.75 -11.49 -5.09
CA LYS A 87 3.68 -12.63 -5.22
C LYS A 87 4.94 -12.36 -6.04
N LYS A 88 4.91 -11.36 -6.93
CA LYS A 88 6.06 -10.97 -7.77
C LYS A 88 6.91 -9.85 -7.14
N CYS A 89 6.42 -9.22 -6.06
CA CYS A 89 7.16 -8.22 -5.31
C CYS A 89 8.17 -8.90 -4.38
N GLN A 90 9.29 -8.24 -4.11
CA GLN A 90 10.32 -8.74 -3.21
C GLN A 90 10.33 -7.95 -1.92
N LEU A 91 10.85 -8.52 -0.84
CA LEU A 91 11.03 -7.77 0.40
C LEU A 91 12.07 -6.67 0.16
N TRP A 92 11.69 -5.42 0.42
CA TRP A 92 12.61 -4.30 0.34
C TRP A 92 13.58 -4.36 1.52
N ARG A 93 14.88 -4.37 1.24
CA ARG A 93 15.96 -4.51 2.23
C ARG A 93 16.85 -3.28 2.23
#